data_AF-A0A4Q4BC68-F1
#
_entry.id   AF-A0A4Q4BC68-F1
#
_cell.length_a   1.000
_cell.length_b   1.000
_cell.length_c   1.000
_cell.angle_alpha   90.00
_cell.angle_beta   90.00
_cell.angle_gamma   90.00
#
_symmetry.space_group_name_H-M   'P 1'
#
loop_
_entity.id
_entity.type
_entity.pdbx_description
1 polymer ?
#
loop_
_entity_poly.entity_id
_entity_poly.type
_entity_poly.pdbx_seq_one_letter_code
_entity_poly.pdbx_strand_id
1 'polypeptide(L)'
;RVGSVKPTTGTYPVVYDERVAASLVGHLLSAINGTSIARGSSWARDLLGKQVLPTGLSLIEDPHRARIGSSRPFDGEGLPTQRRAFVEHGVLTGWVLDLATGRKLGMASTGNASRGTSAPPSPSTTNIDLTQGVVTCEDLLKQMGTGLLVTSMIGSTINPTTGDYSRGASGFWVENGQLAYPVHECTIAGNLKDMLLRIVPANDARQHLSTRVPSILIDGMTLAGA
;
A
#
# COMPACT_ATOMS: atom_id res chain seq x y z
N ARG A 1 -13.03 21.37 9.45
CA ARG A 1 -12.57 21.18 10.84
C ARG A 1 -12.13 22.56 11.36
N VAL A 2 -12.51 22.95 12.57
CA VAL A 2 -12.23 24.28 13.11
C VAL A 2 -10.74 24.38 13.49
N GLY A 3 -10.06 25.46 13.08
CA GLY A 3 -8.68 25.78 13.51
C GLY A 3 -7.54 25.09 12.75
N SER A 4 -7.80 24.47 11.59
CA SER A 4 -6.74 23.84 10.79
C SER A 4 -5.90 24.85 10.02
N VAL A 5 -4.60 24.62 9.95
CA VAL A 5 -3.65 25.43 9.17
C VAL A 5 -3.07 24.62 8.01
N LYS A 6 -2.51 25.31 7.02
CA LYS A 6 -1.74 24.68 5.94
C LYS A 6 -0.27 24.63 6.37
N PRO A 7 0.42 23.50 6.15
CA PRO A 7 1.81 23.35 6.55
C PRO A 7 2.69 24.19 5.60
N THR A 8 3.85 24.63 6.08
CA THR A 8 4.86 25.22 5.20
C THR A 8 5.27 24.20 4.14
N THR A 9 5.36 24.63 2.88
CA THR A 9 5.80 23.75 1.80
C THR A 9 7.26 23.35 2.03
N GLY A 10 7.55 22.06 1.93
CA GLY A 10 8.89 21.53 2.18
C GLY A 10 8.95 20.01 2.16
N THR A 11 10.11 19.48 2.54
CA THR A 11 10.33 18.04 2.65
C THR A 11 10.26 17.64 4.12
N TYR A 12 9.33 16.73 4.44
CA TYR A 12 9.06 16.29 5.80
C TYR A 12 8.90 14.77 5.86
N PRO A 13 9.21 14.15 7.01
CA PRO A 13 8.76 12.80 7.26
C PRO A 13 7.24 12.77 7.51
N VAL A 14 6.62 11.66 7.14
CA VAL A 14 5.16 11.48 7.19
C VAL A 14 4.83 10.13 7.80
N VAL A 15 4.00 10.12 8.84
CA VAL A 15 3.36 8.91 9.35
C VAL A 15 1.98 8.79 8.75
N TYR A 16 1.71 7.69 8.07
CA TYR A 16 0.38 7.29 7.62
C TYR A 16 -0.25 6.45 8.72
N ASP A 17 -1.35 6.94 9.28
CA ASP A 17 -2.20 6.20 10.22
C ASP A 17 -2.71 4.89 9.58
N GLU A 18 -2.90 3.86 10.39
CA GLU A 18 -3.27 2.52 9.96
C GLU A 18 -4.58 2.48 9.14
N ARG A 19 -5.45 3.48 9.30
CA ARG A 19 -6.67 3.64 8.49
C ARG A 19 -6.40 3.99 7.03
N VAL A 20 -5.28 4.65 6.74
CA VAL A 20 -4.94 5.14 5.40
C VAL A 20 -3.69 4.48 4.82
N ALA A 21 -2.83 3.91 5.67
CA ALA A 21 -1.60 3.23 5.28
C ALA A 21 -1.86 2.08 4.29
N ALA A 22 -2.98 1.37 4.42
CA ALA A 22 -3.39 0.30 3.50
C ALA A 22 -3.47 0.76 2.04
N SER A 23 -3.69 2.05 1.77
CA SER A 23 -3.70 2.58 0.40
C SER A 23 -2.34 2.51 -0.30
N LEU A 24 -1.23 2.67 0.44
CA LEU A 24 0.12 2.54 -0.12
C LEU A 24 0.37 1.11 -0.65
N VAL A 25 0.01 0.12 0.17
CA VAL A 25 0.05 -1.30 -0.23
C VAL A 25 -0.91 -1.57 -1.39
N GLY A 26 -2.11 -0.98 -1.37
CA GLY A 26 -3.06 -1.06 -2.48
C GLY A 26 -2.49 -0.59 -3.81
N HIS A 27 -1.65 0.46 -3.81
CA HIS A 27 -0.98 0.94 -5.03
C HIS A 27 0.07 -0.04 -5.56
N LEU A 28 0.84 -0.69 -4.68
CA LEU A 28 1.74 -1.77 -5.09
C LEU A 28 0.96 -2.94 -5.69
N LEU A 29 -0.09 -3.41 -5.03
CA LEU A 29 -0.95 -4.51 -5.51
C LEU A 29 -1.58 -4.20 -6.86
N SER A 30 -2.01 -2.95 -7.08
CA SER A 30 -2.53 -2.50 -8.36
C SER A 30 -1.46 -2.48 -9.46
N ALA A 31 -0.22 -2.15 -9.11
CA ALA A 31 0.89 -2.13 -10.06
C ALA A 31 1.30 -3.55 -10.47
N ILE A 32 1.28 -4.50 -9.54
CA ILE A 32 1.59 -5.91 -9.83
C ILE A 32 0.37 -6.70 -10.33
N ASN A 33 -0.74 -6.03 -10.65
CA ASN A 33 -1.91 -6.67 -11.24
C ASN A 33 -1.60 -7.15 -12.67
N GLY A 34 -1.87 -8.42 -12.95
CA GLY A 34 -1.60 -9.05 -14.23
C GLY A 34 -2.21 -8.32 -15.43
N THR A 35 -3.35 -7.63 -15.25
CA THR A 35 -3.96 -6.83 -16.32
C THR A 35 -3.08 -5.64 -16.70
N SER A 36 -2.57 -4.92 -15.71
CA SER A 36 -1.68 -3.76 -15.92
C SER A 36 -0.34 -4.19 -16.50
N ILE A 37 0.20 -5.32 -16.02
CA ILE A 37 1.46 -5.89 -16.50
C ILE A 37 1.34 -6.35 -17.95
N ALA A 38 0.31 -7.12 -18.29
CA ALA A 38 0.07 -7.61 -19.64
C ALA A 38 -0.18 -6.49 -20.67
N ARG A 39 -0.69 -5.34 -20.21
CA ARG A 39 -0.86 -4.14 -21.05
C ARG A 39 0.41 -3.29 -21.18
N GLY A 40 1.45 -3.55 -20.39
CA GLY A 40 2.66 -2.73 -20.37
C GLY A 40 2.49 -1.38 -19.66
N SER A 41 1.38 -1.17 -18.93
CA SER A 41 1.01 0.13 -18.35
C SER A 41 1.25 0.19 -16.85
N SER A 42 2.29 -0.49 -16.35
CA SER A 42 2.63 -0.57 -14.93
C SER A 42 4.08 -0.19 -14.67
N TRP A 43 4.29 0.68 -13.68
CA TRP A 43 5.61 0.99 -13.14
C TRP A 43 6.31 -0.21 -12.49
N ALA A 44 5.58 -1.29 -12.16
CA ALA A 44 6.11 -2.50 -11.53
C ALA A 44 6.44 -3.63 -12.53
N ARG A 45 6.24 -3.40 -13.84
CA ARG A 45 6.43 -4.42 -14.89
C ARG A 45 7.81 -5.06 -14.85
N ASP A 46 8.86 -4.25 -14.70
CA ASP A 46 10.23 -4.74 -14.76
C ASP A 46 10.85 -4.94 -13.36
N LEU A 47 10.00 -5.07 -12.32
CA LEU A 47 10.42 -5.20 -10.92
C LEU A 47 10.39 -6.63 -10.38
N LEU A 48 9.97 -7.62 -11.17
CA LEU A 48 9.98 -9.02 -10.75
C LEU A 48 11.42 -9.45 -10.42
N GLY A 49 11.62 -10.04 -9.24
CA GLY A 49 12.93 -10.42 -8.71
C GLY A 49 13.75 -9.25 -8.16
N LYS A 50 13.21 -8.03 -8.10
CA LYS A 50 13.88 -6.84 -7.55
C LYS A 50 13.32 -6.46 -6.20
N GLN A 51 14.14 -5.73 -5.43
CA GLN A 51 13.72 -5.15 -4.18
C GLN A 51 12.69 -4.04 -4.40
N VAL A 52 11.55 -4.13 -3.73
CA VAL A 52 10.42 -3.17 -3.79
C VAL A 52 9.96 -2.71 -2.41
N LEU A 53 10.38 -3.40 -1.34
CA LEU A 53 10.18 -3.02 0.06
C LEU A 53 11.53 -3.11 0.82
N PRO A 54 11.65 -2.50 2.00
CA PRO A 54 12.78 -2.71 2.89
C PRO A 54 13.05 -4.19 3.15
N THR A 55 14.32 -4.53 3.32
CA THR A 55 14.73 -5.89 3.67
C THR A 55 14.04 -6.34 4.96
N GLY A 56 13.55 -7.57 4.97
CA GLY A 56 12.80 -8.15 6.10
C GLY A 56 11.30 -7.91 6.07
N LEU A 57 10.80 -6.99 5.23
CA LEU A 57 9.37 -6.82 5.03
C LEU A 57 8.84 -7.74 3.93
N SER A 58 7.72 -8.38 4.21
CA SER A 58 7.01 -9.25 3.27
C SER A 58 5.58 -8.78 3.12
N LEU A 59 5.02 -9.00 1.94
CA LEU A 59 3.63 -8.77 1.62
C LEU A 59 2.99 -10.12 1.27
N ILE A 60 2.20 -10.64 2.19
CA ILE A 60 1.70 -12.02 2.16
C ILE A 60 0.21 -11.99 1.88
N GLU A 61 -0.22 -12.80 0.93
CA GLU A 61 -1.61 -13.14 0.72
C GLU A 61 -1.96 -14.43 1.47
N ASP A 62 -3.04 -14.41 2.24
CA ASP A 62 -3.60 -15.58 2.90
C ASP A 62 -5.14 -15.68 2.67
N PRO A 63 -5.57 -16.43 1.64
CA PRO A 63 -6.98 -16.55 1.29
C PRO A 63 -7.80 -17.37 2.30
N HIS A 64 -7.16 -17.99 3.31
CA HIS A 64 -7.81 -18.91 4.23
C HIS A 64 -7.96 -18.34 5.65
N ARG A 65 -7.76 -17.03 5.84
CA ARG A 65 -7.95 -16.35 7.13
C ARG A 65 -9.39 -16.52 7.64
N ALA A 66 -9.57 -17.18 8.77
CA ALA A 66 -10.90 -17.45 9.30
C ALA A 66 -11.66 -16.15 9.61
N ARG A 67 -12.94 -16.10 9.20
CA ARG A 67 -13.90 -15.02 9.51
C ARG A 67 -13.52 -13.64 8.95
N ILE A 68 -12.74 -13.58 7.87
CA ILE A 68 -12.42 -12.35 7.15
C ILE A 68 -13.12 -12.36 5.79
N GLY A 69 -13.66 -11.21 5.37
CA GLY A 69 -14.58 -11.12 4.23
C GLY A 69 -13.98 -11.47 2.86
N SER A 70 -12.66 -11.40 2.69
CA SER A 70 -12.00 -11.76 1.42
C SER A 70 -11.54 -13.22 1.36
N SER A 71 -11.82 -14.01 2.40
CA SER A 71 -11.43 -15.42 2.45
C SER A 71 -12.29 -16.29 1.55
N ARG A 72 -11.65 -17.20 0.83
CA ARG A 72 -12.29 -18.11 -0.12
C ARG A 72 -11.41 -19.33 -0.37
N PRO A 73 -11.97 -20.52 -0.63
CA PRO A 73 -11.20 -21.73 -0.96
C PRO A 73 -10.86 -21.85 -2.45
N PHE A 74 -11.59 -21.13 -3.31
CA PHE A 74 -11.35 -21.07 -4.75
C PHE A 74 -11.59 -19.65 -5.26
N ASP A 75 -10.97 -19.33 -6.39
CA ASP A 75 -11.07 -18.01 -7.02
C ASP A 75 -12.27 -17.90 -7.98
N GLY A 76 -12.41 -16.76 -8.65
CA GLY A 76 -13.50 -16.49 -9.59
C GLY A 76 -13.52 -17.36 -10.85
N GLU A 77 -12.50 -18.19 -11.06
CA GLU A 77 -12.35 -19.14 -12.17
C GLU A 77 -12.37 -20.61 -11.69
N GLY A 78 -12.61 -20.84 -10.39
CA GLY A 78 -12.70 -22.18 -9.80
C GLY A 78 -11.34 -22.81 -9.45
N LEU A 79 -10.25 -22.05 -9.48
CA LEU A 79 -8.94 -22.53 -9.09
C LEU A 79 -8.77 -22.50 -7.58
N PRO A 80 -8.12 -23.50 -6.96
CA PRO A 80 -7.84 -23.49 -5.53
C PRO A 80 -6.93 -22.33 -5.16
N THR A 81 -7.29 -21.57 -4.14
CA THR A 81 -6.46 -20.47 -3.63
C THR A 81 -5.34 -20.99 -2.73
N GLN A 82 -4.23 -20.26 -2.66
CA GLN A 82 -3.07 -20.63 -1.86
C GLN A 82 -2.47 -19.42 -1.17
N ARG A 83 -1.93 -19.64 0.04
CA ARG A 83 -1.12 -18.63 0.72
C ARG A 83 0.16 -18.39 -0.09
N ARG A 84 0.55 -17.13 -0.29
CA ARG A 84 1.77 -16.76 -1.01
C ARG A 84 2.36 -15.46 -0.53
N ALA A 85 3.64 -15.26 -0.79
CA ALA A 85 4.24 -13.94 -0.73
C ALA A 85 4.18 -13.31 -2.13
N PHE A 86 3.67 -12.08 -2.23
CA PHE A 86 3.90 -11.23 -3.41
C PHE A 86 5.22 -10.48 -3.28
N VAL A 87 5.58 -10.12 -2.05
CA VAL A 87 6.91 -9.62 -1.70
C VAL A 87 7.45 -10.50 -0.58
N GLU A 88 8.66 -11.02 -0.73
CA GLU A 88 9.34 -11.85 0.27
C GLU A 88 10.67 -11.19 0.64
N HIS A 89 10.82 -10.83 1.92
CA HIS A 89 12.02 -10.17 2.46
C HIS A 89 12.49 -8.95 1.65
N GLY A 90 11.55 -8.17 1.15
CA GLY A 90 11.79 -6.97 0.34
C GLY A 90 11.71 -7.20 -1.17
N VAL A 91 11.77 -8.44 -1.65
CA VAL A 91 11.88 -8.78 -3.08
C VAL A 91 10.53 -9.17 -3.67
N LEU A 92 10.17 -8.58 -4.82
CA LEU A 92 8.95 -8.93 -5.55
C LEU A 92 9.08 -10.33 -6.17
N THR A 93 8.22 -11.27 -5.75
CA THR A 93 8.30 -12.69 -6.15
C THR A 93 7.28 -13.07 -7.22
N GLY A 94 6.22 -12.27 -7.42
CA GLY A 94 5.17 -12.59 -8.37
C GLY A 94 4.20 -11.46 -8.64
N TRP A 95 3.38 -11.66 -9.67
CA TRP A 95 2.25 -10.80 -10.01
C TRP A 95 0.93 -11.45 -9.61
N VAL A 96 -0.13 -10.66 -9.53
CA VAL A 96 -1.50 -11.13 -9.28
C VAL A 96 -2.10 -11.56 -10.62
N LEU A 97 -2.27 -12.86 -10.84
CA LEU A 97 -2.66 -13.42 -12.14
C LEU A 97 -3.97 -14.23 -12.07
N ASP A 98 -4.81 -14.05 -13.08
CA ASP A 98 -5.89 -14.96 -13.45
C ASP A 98 -5.43 -15.86 -14.63
N LEU A 99 -6.31 -16.74 -15.14
CA LEU A 99 -5.98 -17.59 -16.28
C LEU A 99 -5.62 -16.78 -17.54
N ALA A 100 -6.34 -15.70 -17.80
CA ALA A 100 -6.19 -14.91 -19.02
C ALA A 100 -4.85 -14.14 -19.04
N THR A 101 -4.52 -13.48 -17.94
CA THR A 101 -3.27 -12.71 -17.77
C THR A 101 -2.07 -13.63 -17.61
N GLY A 102 -2.21 -14.75 -16.89
CA GLY A 102 -1.20 -15.80 -16.86
C GLY A 102 -0.83 -16.27 -18.27
N ARG A 103 -1.82 -16.67 -19.07
CA ARG A 103 -1.58 -17.11 -20.45
C ARG A 103 -0.91 -16.03 -21.31
N LYS A 104 -1.33 -14.77 -21.21
CA LYS A 104 -0.72 -13.65 -21.97
C LYS A 104 0.74 -13.42 -21.60
N LEU A 105 1.11 -13.67 -20.35
CA LEU A 105 2.44 -13.47 -19.82
C LEU A 105 3.31 -14.73 -19.86
N GLY A 106 2.78 -15.86 -20.38
CA GLY A 106 3.48 -17.13 -20.39
C GLY A 106 3.67 -17.74 -18.99
N MET A 107 2.79 -17.41 -18.03
CA MET A 107 2.84 -17.84 -16.64
C MET A 107 1.57 -18.63 -16.26
N ALA A 108 1.65 -19.41 -15.19
CA ALA A 108 0.46 -20.02 -14.59
C ALA A 108 -0.41 -18.97 -13.88
N SER A 109 -1.71 -19.23 -13.78
CA SER A 109 -2.59 -18.44 -12.91
C SER A 109 -2.15 -18.58 -11.46
N THR A 110 -2.29 -17.51 -10.68
CA THR A 110 -2.07 -17.53 -9.24
C THR A 110 -3.38 -17.79 -8.48
N GLY A 111 -4.47 -18.19 -9.14
CA GLY A 111 -5.74 -18.40 -8.43
C GLY A 111 -6.23 -17.09 -7.80
N ASN A 112 -6.02 -15.96 -8.47
CA ASN A 112 -6.40 -14.64 -8.02
C ASN A 112 -7.58 -14.06 -8.80
N ALA A 113 -8.32 -14.84 -9.57
CA ALA A 113 -9.46 -14.27 -10.28
C ALA A 113 -10.55 -13.83 -9.30
N SER A 114 -11.17 -12.68 -9.55
CA SER A 114 -12.44 -12.30 -8.92
C SER A 114 -13.42 -11.92 -10.01
N ARG A 115 -14.72 -12.16 -9.78
CA ARG A 115 -15.76 -11.84 -10.74
C ARG A 115 -16.87 -11.03 -10.07
N GLY A 116 -17.29 -9.98 -10.75
CA GLY A 116 -18.57 -9.32 -10.48
C GLY A 116 -19.70 -10.01 -11.22
N THR A 117 -20.93 -9.54 -11.02
CA THR A 117 -22.12 -10.04 -11.74
C THR A 117 -22.17 -9.58 -13.20
N SER A 118 -21.49 -8.48 -13.54
CA SER A 118 -21.61 -7.78 -14.83
C SER A 118 -20.33 -7.76 -15.67
N ALA A 119 -19.26 -8.46 -15.25
CA ALA A 119 -17.98 -8.44 -15.93
C ALA A 119 -17.28 -9.82 -15.91
N PRO A 120 -16.40 -10.10 -16.90
CA PRO A 120 -15.52 -11.26 -16.85
C PRO A 120 -14.64 -11.28 -15.58
N PRO A 121 -14.09 -12.45 -15.20
CA PRO A 121 -13.09 -12.51 -14.15
C PRO A 121 -11.88 -11.62 -14.45
N SER A 122 -11.28 -11.07 -13.40
CA SER A 122 -10.03 -10.30 -13.48
C SER A 122 -9.17 -10.54 -12.24
N PRO A 123 -7.84 -10.32 -12.31
CA PRO A 123 -6.96 -10.57 -11.19
C PRO A 123 -7.27 -9.64 -10.01
N SER A 124 -7.37 -10.19 -8.82
CA SER A 124 -7.67 -9.51 -7.56
C SER A 124 -7.11 -10.29 -6.36
N THR A 125 -6.72 -9.56 -5.34
CA THR A 125 -6.17 -10.14 -4.11
C THR A 125 -7.26 -10.49 -3.10
N THR A 126 -6.90 -11.30 -2.12
CA THR A 126 -7.78 -11.74 -1.03
C THR A 126 -7.44 -11.00 0.27
N ASN A 127 -6.92 -11.71 1.27
CA ASN A 127 -6.46 -11.10 2.51
C ASN A 127 -4.96 -10.87 2.42
N ILE A 128 -4.54 -9.64 2.71
CA ILE A 128 -3.16 -9.19 2.56
C ILE A 128 -2.61 -8.77 3.91
N ASP A 129 -1.39 -9.20 4.20
CA ASP A 129 -0.66 -8.86 5.41
C ASP A 129 0.69 -8.25 5.04
N LEU A 130 0.95 -7.03 5.48
CA LEU A 130 2.29 -6.47 5.51
C LEU A 130 2.97 -6.91 6.83
N THR A 131 4.24 -7.30 6.77
CA THR A 131 5.05 -7.53 7.97
C THR A 131 4.95 -6.31 8.90
N GLN A 132 4.51 -6.55 10.13
CA GLN A 132 4.46 -5.51 11.16
C GLN A 132 5.84 -5.22 11.72
N GLY A 133 6.06 -3.99 12.19
CA GLY A 133 7.22 -3.63 12.98
C GLY A 133 7.09 -4.07 14.43
N VAL A 134 8.05 -3.63 15.24
CA VAL A 134 8.12 -3.93 16.68
C VAL A 134 7.75 -2.74 17.57
N VAL A 135 7.70 -1.54 16.99
CA VAL A 135 7.43 -0.27 17.68
C VAL A 135 5.98 0.16 17.52
N THR A 136 5.47 0.97 18.45
CA THR A 136 4.12 1.52 18.34
C THR A 136 4.05 2.71 17.39
N CYS A 137 2.84 3.14 17.03
CA CYS A 137 2.65 4.36 16.25
C CYS A 137 3.20 5.59 17.00
N GLU A 138 3.03 5.66 18.32
CA GLU A 138 3.59 6.73 19.15
C GLU A 138 5.13 6.77 19.10
N ASP A 139 5.77 5.61 19.05
CA ASP A 139 7.22 5.53 18.89
C ASP A 139 7.66 5.98 17.49
N LEU A 140 6.90 5.69 16.44
CA LEU A 140 7.14 6.27 15.11
C LEU A 140 7.00 7.79 15.11
N LEU A 141 6.03 8.34 15.84
CA LEU A 141 5.89 9.80 15.97
C LEU A 141 7.11 10.41 16.67
N LYS A 142 7.61 9.78 17.74
CA LYS A 142 8.86 10.21 18.41
C LYS A 142 10.07 10.12 17.47
N GLN A 143 10.19 9.03 16.72
CA GLN A 143 11.25 8.84 15.73
C GLN A 143 11.20 9.91 14.63
N MET A 144 9.99 10.24 14.16
CA MET A 144 9.76 11.26 13.15
C MET A 144 10.22 12.66 13.61
N GLY A 145 10.08 12.97 14.89
CA GLY A 145 10.39 14.29 15.45
C GLY A 145 9.37 15.34 14.98
N THR A 146 9.63 16.00 13.85
CA THR A 146 8.74 17.02 13.28
C THR A 146 8.28 16.64 11.89
N GLY A 147 6.97 16.57 11.67
CA GLY A 147 6.39 16.11 10.41
C GLY A 147 4.86 16.05 10.46
N LEU A 148 4.29 15.18 9.64
CA LEU A 148 2.84 15.06 9.48
C LEU A 148 2.34 13.65 9.82
N LEU A 149 1.40 13.55 10.75
CA LEU A 149 0.56 12.36 10.90
C LEU A 149 -0.68 12.51 10.00
N VAL A 150 -0.79 11.64 9.01
CA VAL A 150 -1.87 11.62 8.03
C VAL A 150 -2.97 10.68 8.48
N THR A 151 -4.18 11.21 8.62
CA THR A 151 -5.36 10.44 9.08
C THR A 151 -6.46 10.33 8.02
N SER A 152 -6.34 11.08 6.94
CA SER A 152 -7.28 11.08 5.82
C SER A 152 -6.56 11.47 4.53
N MET A 153 -6.98 10.84 3.44
CA MET A 153 -6.47 11.10 2.09
C MET A 153 -7.64 11.37 1.16
N ILE A 154 -7.51 12.37 0.29
CA ILE A 154 -8.53 12.78 -0.68
C ILE A 154 -7.92 12.79 -2.08
N GLY A 155 -8.68 12.22 -3.03
CA GLY A 155 -8.22 12.04 -4.40
C GLY A 155 -7.09 11.01 -4.52
N SER A 156 -6.75 10.67 -5.75
CA SER A 156 -5.61 9.82 -6.07
C SER A 156 -5.11 10.18 -7.46
N THR A 157 -4.15 11.11 -7.54
CA THR A 157 -3.43 11.36 -8.79
C THR A 157 -2.18 10.51 -8.77
N ILE A 158 -2.32 9.27 -9.23
CA ILE A 158 -1.20 8.34 -9.34
C ILE A 158 -1.04 8.00 -10.80
N ASN A 159 0.19 8.15 -11.29
CA ASN A 159 0.51 7.72 -12.64
C ASN A 159 0.82 6.22 -12.63
N PRO A 160 -0.01 5.35 -13.24
CA PRO A 160 0.18 3.91 -13.22
C PRO A 160 1.44 3.46 -13.96
N THR A 161 1.97 4.29 -14.87
CA THR A 161 3.15 3.96 -15.69
C THR A 161 4.45 4.38 -15.02
N THR A 162 4.50 5.55 -14.36
CA THR A 162 5.73 6.09 -13.77
C THR A 162 5.84 5.85 -12.26
N GLY A 163 4.70 5.67 -11.58
CA GLY A 163 4.61 5.57 -10.13
C GLY A 163 4.55 6.93 -9.41
N ASP A 164 4.41 8.03 -10.15
CA ASP A 164 4.30 9.36 -9.55
C ASP A 164 3.05 9.43 -8.66
N TYR A 165 3.24 9.91 -7.45
CA TYR A 165 2.24 9.97 -6.39
C TYR A 165 1.98 11.42 -6.03
N SER A 166 0.72 11.85 -6.13
CA SER A 166 0.27 13.14 -5.65
C SER A 166 -1.15 13.02 -5.11
N ARG A 167 -1.33 13.29 -3.82
CA ARG A 167 -2.62 13.13 -3.15
C ARG A 167 -2.85 14.22 -2.12
N GLY A 168 -4.09 14.69 -2.04
CA GLY A 168 -4.54 15.54 -0.94
C GLY A 168 -4.56 14.73 0.36
N ALA A 169 -4.14 15.35 1.45
CA ALA A 169 -4.04 14.73 2.74
C ALA A 169 -4.50 15.70 3.85
N SER A 170 -4.93 15.11 4.96
CA SER A 170 -5.28 15.85 6.17
C SER A 170 -4.96 15.02 7.40
N GLY A 171 -4.68 15.70 8.50
CA GLY A 171 -4.17 15.06 9.70
C GLY A 171 -3.72 16.05 10.76
N PHE A 172 -2.60 15.75 11.40
CA PHE A 172 -2.05 16.53 12.50
C PHE A 172 -0.57 16.77 12.26
N TRP A 173 -0.18 18.03 12.42
CA TRP A 173 1.22 18.38 12.54
C TRP A 173 1.78 17.79 13.83
N VAL A 174 3.03 17.34 13.77
CA VAL A 174 3.76 16.76 14.88
C VAL A 174 5.01 17.58 15.10
N GLU A 175 5.28 17.94 16.35
CA GLU A 175 6.49 18.65 16.77
C GLU A 175 7.12 17.91 17.95
N ASN A 176 8.42 17.64 17.86
CA ASN A 176 9.17 16.90 18.89
C ASN A 176 8.51 15.57 19.30
N GLY A 177 7.87 14.89 18.33
CA GLY A 177 7.19 13.62 18.52
C GLY A 177 5.81 13.70 19.15
N GLN A 178 5.24 14.89 19.31
CA GLN A 178 3.91 15.10 19.89
C GLN A 178 2.98 15.80 18.90
N LEU A 179 1.70 15.47 18.94
CA LEU A 179 0.68 16.13 18.12
C LEU A 179 0.57 17.60 18.53
N ALA A 180 0.75 18.50 17.57
CA ALA A 180 0.73 19.94 17.79
C ALA A 180 -0.63 20.55 17.42
N TYR A 181 -1.00 20.52 16.14
CA TYR A 181 -2.23 21.14 15.63
C TYR A 181 -2.76 20.43 14.37
N PRO A 182 -4.06 20.54 14.06
CA PRO A 182 -4.63 19.91 12.87
C PRO A 182 -4.17 20.60 11.57
N VAL A 183 -3.91 19.79 10.56
CA VAL A 183 -3.52 20.21 9.21
C VAL A 183 -4.56 19.73 8.19
N HIS A 184 -4.93 20.61 7.25
CA HIS A 184 -5.86 20.30 6.17
C HIS A 184 -5.35 20.79 4.81
N GLU A 185 -5.87 20.17 3.75
CA GLU A 185 -5.65 20.60 2.36
C GLU A 185 -4.18 20.66 1.94
N CYS A 186 -3.32 19.83 2.54
CA CYS A 186 -1.95 19.66 2.08
C CYS A 186 -1.90 18.60 0.98
N THR A 187 -0.96 18.74 0.04
CA THR A 187 -0.68 17.73 -0.96
C THR A 187 0.61 17.01 -0.60
N ILE A 188 0.55 15.68 -0.56
CA ILE A 188 1.73 14.83 -0.40
C ILE A 188 2.15 14.35 -1.78
N ALA A 189 3.41 14.57 -2.13
CA ALA A 189 3.99 14.17 -3.39
C ALA A 189 5.24 13.31 -3.21
N GLY A 190 5.46 12.38 -4.15
CA GLY A 190 6.61 11.48 -4.19
C GLY A 190 6.55 10.52 -5.39
N ASN A 191 7.42 9.52 -5.41
CA ASN A 191 7.34 8.39 -6.35
C ASN A 191 7.19 7.09 -5.56
N LEU A 192 6.20 6.26 -5.93
CA LEU A 192 5.86 5.04 -5.20
C LEU A 192 7.02 4.06 -5.09
N LYS A 193 7.90 3.97 -6.10
CA LYS A 193 9.07 3.07 -6.05
C LYS A 193 10.00 3.46 -4.90
N ASP A 194 10.26 4.75 -4.75
CA ASP A 194 11.15 5.27 -3.71
C ASP A 194 10.47 5.32 -2.34
N MET A 195 9.17 5.62 -2.31
CA MET A 195 8.38 5.64 -1.07
C MET A 195 8.31 4.26 -0.44
N LEU A 196 7.97 3.23 -1.23
CA LEU A 196 7.78 1.86 -0.76
C LEU A 196 9.09 1.26 -0.20
N LEU A 197 10.23 1.63 -0.76
CA LEU A 197 11.55 1.21 -0.27
C LEU A 197 11.94 1.83 1.08
N ARG A 198 11.27 2.90 1.51
CA ARG A 198 11.59 3.68 2.72
C ARG A 198 10.58 3.49 3.86
N ILE A 199 9.60 2.60 3.70
CA ILE A 199 8.57 2.42 4.73
C ILE A 199 9.15 1.85 6.02
N VAL A 200 8.68 2.36 7.16
CA VAL A 200 8.94 1.79 8.48
C VAL A 200 7.59 1.50 9.14
N PRO A 201 7.20 0.22 9.29
CA PRO A 201 5.90 -0.14 9.86
C PRO A 201 5.90 -0.07 11.41
N ALA A 202 4.75 0.28 11.97
CA ALA A 202 4.42 0.10 13.39
C ALA A 202 3.86 -1.33 13.65
N ASN A 203 3.25 -1.55 14.81
CA ASN A 203 2.71 -2.82 15.29
C ASN A 203 1.20 -2.83 15.55
N ASP A 204 0.45 -1.93 14.91
CA ASP A 204 -0.96 -1.61 15.18
C ASP A 204 -1.94 -2.04 14.05
N ALA A 205 -1.56 -3.00 13.21
CA ALA A 205 -2.43 -3.44 12.10
C ALA A 205 -3.76 -4.02 12.62
N ARG A 206 -4.86 -3.57 12.03
CA ARG A 206 -6.22 -3.94 12.45
C ARG A 206 -6.58 -5.36 12.00
N GLN A 207 -6.64 -6.28 12.95
CA GLN A 207 -6.76 -7.73 12.68
C GLN A 207 -8.03 -8.18 11.93
N HIS A 208 -9.11 -7.41 12.03
CA HIS A 208 -10.41 -7.71 11.42
C HIS A 208 -10.50 -7.31 9.93
N LEU A 209 -9.50 -6.60 9.40
CA LEU A 209 -9.48 -6.17 8.00
C LEU A 209 -8.89 -7.24 7.08
N SER A 210 -9.38 -7.31 5.83
CA SER A 210 -8.77 -8.13 4.79
C SER A 210 -7.34 -7.70 4.50
N THR A 211 -7.09 -6.39 4.43
CA THR A 211 -5.75 -5.82 4.25
C THR A 211 -5.24 -5.29 5.58
N ARG A 212 -4.33 -6.03 6.22
CA ARG A 212 -3.69 -5.68 7.49
C ARG A 212 -2.38 -4.95 7.19
N VAL A 213 -2.42 -3.64 7.35
CA VAL A 213 -1.27 -2.77 7.21
C VAL A 213 -1.23 -1.90 8.46
N PRO A 214 -0.12 -1.88 9.22
CA PRO A 214 0.03 -1.01 10.37
C PRO A 214 0.21 0.45 9.93
N SER A 215 0.29 1.36 10.88
CA SER A 215 0.80 2.70 10.64
C SER A 215 2.20 2.62 10.01
N ILE A 216 2.50 3.53 9.08
CA ILE A 216 3.75 3.53 8.32
C ILE A 216 4.40 4.92 8.37
N LEU A 217 5.66 4.98 8.80
CA LEU A 217 6.52 6.16 8.61
C LEU A 217 7.22 6.10 7.25
N ILE A 218 7.25 7.22 6.54
CA ILE A 218 8.09 7.44 5.35
C ILE A 218 8.80 8.77 5.47
N ASP A 219 10.13 8.74 5.39
CA ASP A 219 10.95 9.94 5.41
C ASP A 219 11.05 10.60 4.03
N GLY A 220 11.29 11.91 4.02
CA GLY A 220 11.63 12.64 2.80
C GLY A 220 10.47 12.75 1.81
N MET A 221 9.26 13.04 2.31
CA MET A 221 8.07 13.29 1.51
C MET A 221 7.92 14.79 1.23
N THR A 222 7.52 15.16 0.01
CA THR A 222 7.22 16.56 -0.30
C THR A 222 5.80 16.89 0.15
N LEU A 223 5.68 17.87 1.04
CA LEU A 223 4.41 18.46 1.45
C LEU A 223 4.26 19.82 0.79
N ALA A 224 3.16 20.02 0.06
CA ALA A 224 2.77 21.31 -0.46
C ALA A 224 1.53 21.81 0.29
N GLY A 225 1.67 22.95 0.97
CA GLY A 225 0.59 23.71 1.59
C GLY A 225 0.64 25.15 1.09
N ALA A 226 -0.46 25.61 0.48
CA ALA A 226 -0.64 26.98 0.01
C ALA A 226 -2.04 27.44 0.38
#